data_AF-A0A444RET2-F1
#
_entry.id   AF-A0A444RET2-F1
#
_cell.length_a   1.000
_cell.length_b   1.000
_cell.length_c   1.000
_cell.angle_alpha   90.00
_cell.angle_beta   90.00
_cell.angle_gamma   90.00
#
_symmetry.space_group_name_H-M   'P 1'
#
loop_
_entity.id
_entity.type
_entity.pdbx_description
1 polymer ?
#
loop_
_entity_poly.entity_id
_entity_poly.type
_entity_poly.pdbx_seq_one_letter_code
_entity_poly.pdbx_strand_id
1 'polypeptide(L)' 'MEIFFTILIMTLVVSLSGVVTRVMPFQIPLPLMQIAIGALLAWPTFGLHVEFDPELFLVLFIPPLLFADG' A
#
# COMPACT_ATOMS: atom_id res chain seq x y z
N MET A 1 -7.49 -15.09 12.65
CA MET A 1 -8.57 -14.10 12.45
C MET A 1 -8.02 -12.69 12.22
N GLU A 2 -7.00 -12.26 12.96
CA GLU A 2 -6.39 -10.92 12.79
C GLU A 2 -5.82 -10.67 11.39
N ILE A 3 -5.03 -11.60 10.84
CA ILE A 3 -4.46 -11.48 9.49
C ILE A 3 -5.56 -11.23 8.42
N PHE A 4 -6.71 -11.89 8.56
CA PHE A 4 -7.82 -11.71 7.63
C PHE A 4 -8.37 -10.28 7.68
N PHE A 5 -8.56 -9.72 8.88
CA PHE A 5 -8.96 -8.32 9.03
C PHE A 5 -7.90 -7.36 8.50
N THR A 6 -6.61 -7.63 8.74
CA THR A 6 -5.52 -6.82 8.18
C THR A 6 -5.56 -6.81 6.65
N ILE A 7 -5.72 -7.97 6.02
CA ILE A 7 -5.84 -8.07 4.55
C ILE A 7 -7.08 -7.31 4.07
N LEU A 8 -8.21 -7.43 4.75
CA LEU A 8 -9.46 -6.75 4.40
C LEU A 8 -9.31 -5.23 4.47
N ILE A 9 -8.72 -4.71 5.56
CA ILE A 9 -8.46 -3.29 5.75
C ILE A 9 -7.48 -2.79 4.69
N MET A 10 -6.37 -3.49 4.45
CA MET A 10 -5.37 -3.12 3.45
C MET A 10 -5.98 -3.08 2.04
N THR A 11 -6.78 -4.09 1.68
CA THR A 11 -7.47 -4.14 0.38
C THR A 11 -8.46 -2.99 0.22
N LEU A 12 -9.23 -2.70 1.28
CA LEU A 12 -10.19 -1.58 1.28
C LEU A 12 -9.47 -0.23 1.12
N VAL A 13 -8.40 -0.02 1.88
CA VAL A 13 -7.60 1.21 1.86
C VAL A 13 -6.97 1.44 0.50
N VAL A 14 -6.34 0.42 -0.08
CA VAL A 14 -5.74 0.49 -1.41
C VAL A 14 -6.80 0.81 -2.47
N SER A 15 -7.97 0.15 -2.41
CA SER A 15 -9.09 0.42 -3.34
C SER A 15 -9.60 1.87 -3.21
N LEU A 16 -9.85 2.33 -1.98
CA LEU A 16 -10.31 3.70 -1.72
C LEU A 16 -9.29 4.76 -2.14
N SER A 17 -7.99 4.50 -1.95
CA SER A 17 -6.93 5.43 -2.38
C SER A 17 -6.97 5.72 -3.89
N GLY A 18 -7.33 4.72 -4.70
CA GLY A 18 -7.52 4.86 -6.15
C GLY A 18 -8.74 5.72 -6.51
N VAL A 19 -9.82 5.64 -5.73
CA VAL A 19 -11.01 6.48 -5.92
C VAL A 19 -10.72 7.93 -5.52
N VAL A 20 -10.10 8.12 -4.35
CA VAL A 20 -9.77 9.47 -3.82
C VAL A 20 -8.83 10.20 -4.77
N THR A 21 -7.78 9.54 -5.27
CA THR A 21 -6.82 10.14 -6.22
C THR A 21 -7.46 10.56 -7.55
N ARG A 22 -8.54 9.91 -7.98
CA ARG A 22 -9.29 10.30 -9.19
C ARG A 22 -10.25 11.47 -8.99
N VAL A 23 -10.81 11.62 -7.78
CA VAL A 23 -11.81 12.66 -7.47
C VAL A 23 -11.15 13.95 -6.98
N MET A 24 -9.93 13.87 -6.44
CA MET A 24 -9.17 15.03 -5.98
C MET A 24 -8.84 16.00 -7.13
N PRO A 25 -8.92 17.32 -6.89
CA PRO A 25 -8.56 18.34 -7.89
C PRO A 25 -7.05 18.46 -8.10
N PHE A 26 -6.24 17.86 -7.21
CA PHE A 26 -4.79 17.84 -7.29
C PHE A 26 -4.31 16.47 -7.77
N GLN A 27 -3.41 16.46 -8.76
CA GLN A 27 -2.84 15.25 -9.33
C GLN A 27 -1.71 14.71 -8.44
N ILE A 28 -2.07 14.07 -7.33
CA ILE A 28 -1.11 13.35 -6.48
C ILE A 28 -0.93 11.93 -7.05
N PRO A 29 0.31 11.50 -7.37
CA PRO A 29 0.57 10.13 -7.78
C PRO A 29 0.03 9.12 -6.77
N LEU A 30 -0.67 8.10 -7.26
CA LEU A 30 -1.22 7.02 -6.44
C LEU A 30 -0.18 6.39 -5.48
N PRO A 31 1.09 6.15 -5.90
CA PRO A 31 2.10 5.61 -5.00
C PRO A 31 2.37 6.50 -3.77
N LEU A 32 2.42 7.83 -3.96
CA LEU A 32 2.64 8.77 -2.85
C LEU A 32 1.45 8.78 -1.89
N MET A 33 0.22 8.70 -2.43
CA MET A 33 -0.97 8.64 -1.61
C MET A 33 -1.02 7.37 -0.76
N GLN A 34 -0.67 6.22 -1.36
CA GLN A 34 -0.64 4.93 -0.67
C GLN A 34 0.43 4.87 0.42
N ILE A 35 1.63 5.43 0.17
CA ILE A 35 2.68 5.54 1.19
C ILE A 35 2.20 6.37 2.38
N ALA A 36 1.58 7.53 2.12
CA ALA A 36 1.07 8.39 3.19
C ALA A 36 -0.03 7.72 4.02
N ILE A 37 -1.01 7.06 3.37
CA ILE A 37 -2.08 6.35 4.10
C ILE A 37 -1.52 5.15 4.85
N GLY A 38 -0.62 4.37 4.24
CA GLY A 38 0.05 3.24 4.88
C GLY A 38 0.85 3.66 6.12
N ALA A 39 1.61 4.76 6.03
CA ALA A 39 2.35 5.31 7.17
C ALA A 39 1.43 5.78 8.31
N LEU A 40 0.26 6.36 8.00
CA LEU A 40 -0.73 6.73 8.99
C LEU A 40 -1.36 5.51 9.68
N LEU A 41 -1.62 4.44 8.93
CA LEU A 41 -2.18 3.20 9.49
C LEU A 41 -1.17 2.41 10.31
N ALA A 42 0.10 2.44 9.93
CA ALA A 42 1.20 1.83 10.69
C ALA A 42 1.63 2.68 11.90
N TRP A 43 0.91 3.76 12.23
CA TRP A 43 1.22 4.57 13.40
C TRP A 43 1.08 3.75 14.70
N PRO A 44 1.95 3.95 15.70
CA PRO A 44 2.01 3.15 16.93
C PRO A 44 0.66 2.92 17.64
N THR A 45 -0.27 3.87 17.52
CA THR A 45 -1.58 3.83 18.19
C THR A 45 -2.61 2.94 17.50
N PHE A 46 -2.46 2.62 16.21
CA PHE A 46 -3.46 1.83 15.47
C PHE A 46 -3.22 0.33 15.52
N GLY A 47 -2.05 -0.11 16.03
CA GLY A 47 -1.72 -1.53 16.18
C GLY A 47 -1.59 -2.30 14.86
N LEU A 48 -1.74 -1.63 13.70
CA LEU A 48 -1.69 -2.24 12.38
C LEU A 48 -0.26 -2.22 11.83
N HIS A 49 0.64 -2.89 12.56
CA HIS A 49 2.04 -3.03 12.17
C HIS A 49 2.20 -4.31 11.37
N VAL A 50 2.45 -4.15 10.08
CA VAL A 50 2.92 -5.25 9.22
C VAL A 50 4.42 -5.13 9.16
N GLU A 51 5.11 -6.19 9.57
CA GLU A 51 6.56 -6.25 9.52
C GLU A 51 7.01 -6.22 8.04
N PHE A 52 7.91 -5.30 7.71
CA PHE A 52 8.44 -5.21 6.35
C PHE A 52 9.50 -6.29 6.15
N ASP A 53 9.28 -7.18 5.19
CA ASP A 53 10.23 -8.21 4.77
C ASP A 53 10.92 -7.76 3.47
N PRO A 54 12.21 -7.35 3.53
CA PRO A 54 12.94 -6.87 2.37
C PRO A 54 13.15 -7.97 1.31
N GLU A 55 13.30 -9.23 1.70
CA GLU A 55 13.54 -10.32 0.77
C GLU A 55 12.28 -10.61 -0.05
N LEU A 56 11.12 -10.67 0.62
CA LEU A 56 9.81 -10.79 -0.05
C LEU A 56 9.54 -9.60 -0.97
N PHE A 57 9.85 -8.38 -0.54
CA PHE A 57 9.71 -7.20 -1.38
C PHE A 57 10.57 -7.30 -2.65
N LEU A 58 11.86 -7.64 -2.51
CA LEU A 58 12.76 -7.73 -3.66
C LEU A 58 12.30 -8.82 -4.65
N VAL A 59 11.91 -10.00 -4.16
CA VAL A 59 11.44 -11.10 -5.02
C VAL A 59 10.14 -10.74 -5.75
N LEU A 60 9.22 -10.02 -5.11
CA LEU A 60 7.93 -9.67 -5.70
C LEU A 60 8.01 -8.46 -6.65
N PHE A 61 8.87 -7.49 -6.38
CA PHE A 61 8.90 -6.23 -7.14
C PHE A 61 10.05 -6.13 -8.15
N ILE A 62 11.24 -6.69 -7.89
CA ILE A 62 12.38 -6.57 -8.80
C ILE A 62 12.12 -7.23 -10.16
N PRO A 63 11.64 -8.49 -10.25
CA PRO A 63 11.42 -9.12 -11.55
C PRO A 63 10.37 -8.37 -12.41
N PRO A 64 9.17 -8.00 -11.90
CA PRO A 64 8.24 -7.20 -12.68
C PRO A 64 8.82 -5.86 -13.13
N LEU A 65 9.56 -5.15 -12.27
CA LEU A 65 10.17 -3.86 -12.64
C LEU A 65 11.26 -4.00 -13.72
N LEU A 66 12.02 -5.10 -13.72
CA LEU A 66 13.08 -5.34 -14.71
C LEU A 66 12.54 -5.84 -16.06
N PHE A 67 11.43 -6.58 -16.05
CA PHE A 67 10.93 -7.27 -17.24
C PHE A 67 9.61 -6.71 -17.80
N ALA A 68 8.87 -5.86 -17.08
CA ALA A 68 7.64 -5.25 -17.58
C ALA A 68 7.87 -4.07 -18.54
N ASP A 69 9.07 -3.48 -18.54
CA ASP A 69 9.50 -2.43 -19.48
C ASP A 69 10.17 -3.01 -20.75
N GLY A 70 10.12 -4.34 -20.94
CA GLY A 70 10.67 -5.08 -22.08
C GLY A 70 9.70 -5.23 -23.25
#